data_AF-A0A7W9EZN8-F1
#
_entry.id   AF-A0A7W9EZN8-F1
#
_cell.length_a   1.000
_cell.length_b   1.000
_cell.length_c   1.000
_cell.angle_alpha   90.00
_cell.angle_beta   90.00
_cell.angle_gamma   90.00
#
_symmetry.space_group_name_H-M   'P 1'
#
loop_
_entity.id
_entity.type
_entity.pdbx_description
1 polymer ?
#
loop_
_entity_poly.entity_id
_entity_poly.type
_entity_poly.pdbx_seq_one_letter_code
_entity_poly.pdbx_strand_id
1 'polypeptide(L)' 'MHDLKVTPAMASVIKLARSLGIPYSWISAYYGALNFGRIADVVKGRLFPEVPMANSLPADFPKP' A
#
# COMPACT_ATOMS: atom_id res chain seq x y z
N MET A 1 10.67 9.20 14.98
CA MET A 1 9.68 9.04 13.89
C MET A 1 8.96 7.72 14.12
N HIS A 2 7.65 7.74 14.39
CA HIS A 2 6.89 6.50 14.55
C HIS A 2 6.73 5.85 13.17
N ASP A 3 7.45 4.77 12.92
CA ASP A 3 7.33 3.99 11.70
C ASP A 3 5.96 3.27 11.73
N LEU A 4 5.02 3.73 10.91
CA LEU A 4 3.71 3.11 10.77
C LEU A 4 3.90 1.67 10.27
N LYS A 5 3.60 0.71 11.12
CA LYS A 5 3.67 -0.71 10.76
C LYS A 5 2.62 -1.01 9.70
N VAL A 6 3.07 -1.58 8.57
CA VAL A 6 2.15 -2.07 7.54
C VAL A 6 1.43 -3.31 8.07
N THR A 7 0.12 -3.34 7.89
CA THR A 7 -0.72 -4.51 8.21
C THR A 7 -1.03 -5.33 6.94
N PRO A 8 -1.48 -6.59 7.07
CA PRO A 8 -1.92 -7.39 5.92
C PRO A 8 -2.97 -6.68 5.07
N ALA A 9 -3.96 -6.01 5.70
CA ALA A 9 -5.00 -5.28 4.99
C ALA A 9 -4.45 -4.07 4.21
N MET A 10 -3.49 -3.34 4.78
CA MET A 10 -2.80 -2.27 4.05
C MET A 10 -2.02 -2.85 2.87
N ALA A 11 -1.32 -3.98 3.08
CA ALA A 11 -0.54 -4.63 2.03
C ALA A 11 -1.41 -5.05 0.83
N SER A 12 -2.59 -5.63 1.07
CA SER A 12 -3.52 -5.99 -0.01
C SER A 12 -3.96 -4.76 -0.83
N VAL A 13 -4.24 -3.63 -0.16
CA VAL A 13 -4.64 -2.38 -0.82
C VAL A 13 -3.46 -1.75 -1.58
N ILE A 14 -2.26 -1.76 -1.00
CA ILE A 14 -1.03 -1.27 -1.66
C ILE A 14 -0.75 -2.04 -2.96
N LYS A 15 -0.88 -3.37 -2.93
CA LYS A 15 -0.71 -4.22 -4.10
C LYS A 15 -1.72 -3.85 -5.20
N LEU A 16 -3.00 -3.69 -4.84
CA LEU A 16 -4.03 -3.27 -5.79
C LEU A 16 -3.75 -1.86 -6.34
N ALA A 17 -3.48 -0.89 -5.47
CA ALA A 17 -3.18 0.49 -5.86
C ALA A 17 -2.02 0.56 -6.86
N ARG A 18 -0.98 -0.26 -6.65
CA ARG A 18 0.15 -0.36 -7.57
C ARG A 18 -0.17 -1.04 -8.88
N SER A 19 -1.02 -2.06 -8.86
CA SER A 19 -1.53 -2.65 -10.10
C SER A 19 -2.36 -1.66 -10.92
N LEU A 20 -3.00 -0.68 -10.27
CA LEU A 20 -3.76 0.40 -10.91
C LEU A 20 -2.89 1.61 -11.32
N GLY A 21 -1.56 1.53 -11.13
CA GLY A 21 -0.65 2.60 -11.51
C GLY A 21 -0.57 3.78 -10.53
N ILE A 22 -1.22 3.70 -9.37
CA ILE A 22 -1.25 4.80 -8.38
C ILE A 22 0.17 5.04 -7.83
N PRO A 23 0.67 6.29 -7.82
CA PRO A 23 2.03 6.59 -7.39
C PRO A 23 2.22 6.38 -5.88
N TYR A 24 3.46 6.11 -5.47
CA TYR A 24 3.81 5.86 -4.07
C TYR A 24 3.49 7.04 -3.15
N SER A 25 3.58 8.26 -3.66
CA SER A 25 3.23 9.47 -2.92
C SER A 25 1.78 9.49 -2.46
N TRP A 26 0.84 9.04 -3.31
CA TRP A 26 -0.59 9.00 -2.96
C TRP A 26 -0.88 7.91 -1.92
N ILE A 27 -0.28 6.74 -2.10
CA ILE A 27 -0.39 5.62 -1.16
C ILE A 27 0.18 6.02 0.20
N SER A 28 1.35 6.68 0.21
CA SER A 28 2.00 7.16 1.42
C SER A 28 1.15 8.22 2.14
N ALA A 29 0.64 9.20 1.40
CA ALA A 29 -0.22 10.25 1.95
C ALA A 29 -1.51 9.68 2.56
N TYR A 30 -2.15 8.73 1.86
CA TYR A 30 -3.36 8.06 2.34
C TYR A 30 -3.15 7.37 3.69
N TYR A 31 -2.00 6.73 3.88
CA TYR A 31 -1.63 6.06 5.14
C TYR A 31 -0.87 6.95 6.13
N GLY A 32 -1.02 8.27 6.06
CA GLY A 32 -0.42 9.18 7.04
C GLY A 32 1.12 9.22 6.97
N ALA A 33 1.65 9.43 5.76
CA ALA A 33 3.09 9.46 5.46
C ALA A 33 3.80 8.11 5.68
N LEU A 34 3.17 7.01 5.23
CA LEU A 34 3.80 5.68 5.23
C LEU A 34 5.11 5.70 4.43
N ASN A 35 6.16 5.13 5.00
CA ASN A 35 7.49 5.12 4.39
C ASN A 35 7.49 4.41 3.02
N PHE A 36 8.09 5.02 2.01
CA PHE A 36 8.13 4.49 0.64
C PHE A 36 8.86 3.14 0.54
N GLY A 37 9.86 2.92 1.38
CA GLY A 37 10.55 1.63 1.51
C GLY A 37 9.60 0.52 1.93
N ARG A 38 8.67 0.79 2.85
CA ARG A 38 7.63 -0.17 3.26
C ARG A 38 6.68 -0.52 2.13
N ILE A 39 6.27 0.50 1.36
CA ILE A 39 5.46 0.31 0.15
C ILE A 39 6.23 -0.57 -0.86
N ALA A 40 7.52 -0.28 -1.07
CA ALA A 40 8.36 -1.08 -1.95
C ALA A 40 8.54 -2.53 -1.47
N ASP A 41 8.67 -2.76 -0.17
CA ASP A 41 8.80 -4.10 0.40
C ASP A 41 7.52 -4.93 0.21
N VAL A 42 6.34 -4.31 0.32
CA VAL A 42 5.06 -4.96 -0.03
C VAL A 42 5.01 -5.33 -1.52
N VAL A 43 5.35 -4.38 -2.40
CA VAL A 43 5.30 -4.57 -3.85
C VAL A 43 6.29 -5.63 -4.32
N LYS A 44 7.47 -5.69 -3.72
CA LYS A 44 8.50 -6.70 -3.99
C LYS A 44 8.24 -8.04 -3.32
N GLY A 45 7.16 -8.19 -2.56
CA GLY A 45 6.83 -9.42 -1.83
C GLY A 45 7.77 -9.72 -0.65
N ARG A 46 8.58 -8.76 -0.20
CA ARG A 46 9.40 -8.89 1.02
C ARG A 46 8.54 -8.79 2.27
N LEU A 47 7.44 -8.05 2.19
CA LEU A 47 6.45 -7.90 3.25
C LEU A 47 5.10 -8.46 2.78
N PHE A 48 4.53 -9.37 3.58
CA PHE A 48 3.25 -10.03 3.27
C PHE A 48 3.17 -10.66 1.87
N PRO A 49 4.12 -11.55 1.47
CA PRO A 49 4.10 -12.19 0.14
C PRO A 49 2.80 -12.96 -0.12
N GLU A 50 2.31 -13.69 0.90
CA GLU A 50 1.14 -14.56 0.80
C GLU A 50 -0.19 -13.81 0.73
N VAL A 51 -0.21 -12.53 1.12
CA VAL A 51 -1.44 -11.73 1.11
C VAL A 51 -1.78 -11.36 -0.33
N PRO A 52 -2.94 -11.73 -0.87
CA PRO A 52 -3.33 -11.34 -2.22
C PRO A 52 -3.60 -9.84 -2.31
N MET A 53 -3.65 -9.31 -3.54
CA MET A 53 -4.15 -7.95 -3.79
C MET A 53 -5.62 -7.85 -3.37
N ALA A 54 -6.03 -6.69 -2.89
CA ALA A 54 -7.44 -6.44 -2.58
C ALA A 54 -8.29 -6.55 -3.85
N ASN A 55 -9.56 -6.93 -3.70
CA ASN A 55 -10.52 -6.94 -4.82
C ASN A 55 -10.99 -5.52 -5.19
N SER A 56 -10.89 -4.59 -4.25
CA SER A 56 -11.37 -3.21 -4.42
C SER A 56 -10.56 -2.27 -3.54
N LEU A 57 -10.35 -1.03 -4.01
CA LEU A 57 -9.77 0.02 -3.19
C LEU A 57 -10.82 0.55 -2.20
N PRO A 58 -10.39 1.04 -1.01
CA PRO A 58 -11.26 1.80 -0.12
C PRO A 58 -12.00 2.91 -0.87
N ALA A 59 -13.23 3.23 -0.43
CA ALA A 59 -14.06 4.23 -1.09
C ALA A 59 -13.39 5.61 -1.10
N ASP A 60 -12.68 5.92 0.00
CA ASP A 60 -11.91 7.12 0.27
C ASP A 60 -10.48 7.12 -0.29
N PHE A 61 -10.05 6.03 -0.95
CA PHE A 61 -8.70 5.95 -1.52
C PHE A 61 -8.56 6.89 -2.73
N PRO A 62 -7.45 7.63 -2.87
CA PRO A 62 -7.24 8.51 -4.01
C PRO A 62 -7.17 7.72 -5.32
N LYS A 63 -7.96 8.13 -6.31
CA LYS A 63 -8.05 7.52 -7.64
C LYS A 63 -7.74 8.60 -8.70
N PRO A 64 -7.07 8.23 -9.81
CA PRO A 64 -6.87 9.14 -10.93
C PRO A 64 -8.18 9.50 -11.63
#